data_AF-A0SVQ3-F1
#
_entry.id   AF-A0SVQ3-F1
#
_cell.length_a   1.000
_cell.length_b   1.000
_cell.length_c   1.000
_cell.angle_alpha   90.00
_cell.angle_beta   90.00
_cell.angle_gamma   90.00
#
_symmetry.space_group_name_H-M   'P 1'
#
loop_
_entity.id
_entity.type
_entity.pdbx_description
1 polymer ?
#
loop_
_entity_poly.entity_id
_entity_poly.type
_entity_poly.pdbx_seq_one_letter_code
_entity_poly.pdbx_strand_id
1 'polypeptide(L)' 'AICSPEYWKPSTFGGQTGFDIVNSASLERLVCLNTNWCPYVAFNVPPAGQEEPPRKQSTEL' A
#
# COMPACT_ATOMS: atom_id res chain seq x y z
N ALA A 1 7.48 -5.50 21.62
CA ALA A 1 7.06 -6.17 20.37
C ALA A 1 5.57 -5.93 20.17
N ILE A 2 5.17 -5.39 19.01
CA ILE A 2 3.75 -5.07 18.73
C ILE A 2 2.87 -6.31 18.57
N CYS A 3 3.47 -7.45 18.22
CA CYS A 3 2.80 -8.73 18.02
C CYS A 3 2.39 -9.44 19.33
N SER A 4 2.57 -8.80 20.49
CA SER A 4 2.15 -9.39 21.76
C SER A 4 0.63 -9.22 21.96
N PRO A 5 -0.05 -10.15 22.66
CA PRO A 5 -1.49 -10.06 22.88
C PRO A 5 -1.94 -8.75 23.54
N GLU A 6 -1.10 -8.18 24.40
CA GLU A 6 -1.39 -6.92 25.09
C GLU A 6 -1.44 -5.71 24.14
N TYR A 7 -0.62 -5.71 23.08
CA TYR A 7 -0.51 -4.60 22.13
C TYR A 7 -1.31 -4.82 20.85
N TRP A 8 -1.62 -6.06 20.47
CA TRP A 8 -2.33 -6.36 19.22
C TRP A 8 -3.85 -6.19 19.35
N LYS A 9 -4.29 -4.95 19.57
CA LYS A 9 -5.69 -4.55 19.76
C LYS A 9 -5.99 -3.22 19.07
N PRO A 10 -7.24 -2.94 18.66
CA PRO A 10 -7.58 -1.71 17.93
C PRO A 10 -7.14 -0.42 18.63
N SER A 11 -7.22 -0.35 19.96
CA SER A 11 -6.86 0.85 20.70
C SER A 11 -5.39 1.26 20.56
N THR A 12 -4.47 0.30 20.34
CA THR A 12 -3.04 0.60 20.07
C THR A 12 -2.85 1.37 18.77
N PHE A 13 -3.72 1.12 17.78
CA PHE A 13 -3.64 1.69 16.45
C PHE A 13 -4.61 2.87 16.25
N GLY A 14 -5.18 3.41 17.33
CA GLY A 14 -6.13 4.54 17.25
C GLY A 14 -7.55 4.14 16.81
N GLY A 15 -7.94 2.88 17.01
CA GLY A 15 -9.28 2.37 16.72
C GLY A 15 -9.31 1.38 15.55
N GLN A 16 -10.52 1.00 15.12
CA GLN A 16 -10.72 -0.02 14.09
C GLN A 16 -10.07 0.37 12.76
N THR A 17 -10.21 1.63 12.34
CA THR A 17 -9.64 2.14 11.09
C THR A 17 -8.11 1.94 11.04
N GLY A 18 -7.38 2.28 12.10
CA GLY A 18 -5.93 2.09 12.13
C GLY A 18 -5.53 0.63 12.18
N PHE A 19 -6.30 -0.21 12.85
CA PHE A 19 -6.05 -1.65 12.89
C PHE A 19 -6.30 -2.32 11.53
N ASP A 20 -7.32 -1.89 10.80
CA ASP A 20 -7.62 -2.37 9.45
C ASP A 20 -6.53 -1.98 8.45
N ILE A 21 -5.94 -0.78 8.58
CA ILE A 21 -4.78 -0.38 7.76
C ILE A 21 -3.63 -1.36 7.95
N VAL A 22 -3.29 -1.71 9.19
CA VAL A 22 -2.20 -2.65 9.49
C VAL A 22 -2.52 -4.06 8.97
N ASN A 23 -3.74 -4.56 9.22
CA ASN A 23 -4.15 -5.91 8.83
C ASN A 23 -4.34 -6.10 7.32
N SER A 24 -4.54 -5.01 6.57
CA SER A 24 -4.78 -5.04 5.13
C SER A 24 -3.69 -4.35 4.30
N ALA A 25 -2.55 -4.03 4.93
CA ALA A 25 -1.41 -3.43 4.26
C ALA A 25 -0.85 -4.35 3.17
N SER A 26 -0.51 -3.76 2.03
CA SER A 26 0.24 -4.43 0.95
C SER A 26 1.24 -3.45 0.34
N LEU A 27 2.27 -3.97 -0.32
CA LEU A 27 3.27 -3.14 -1.01
C LEU A 27 2.62 -2.24 -2.07
N GLU A 28 1.69 -2.78 -2.85
CA GLU A 28 0.92 -2.05 -3.85
C GLU A 28 0.11 -0.90 -3.24
N ARG A 29 -0.62 -1.14 -2.14
CA ARG A 29 -1.38 -0.09 -1.45
C ARG A 29 -0.48 1.00 -0.90
N LEU A 30 0.66 0.64 -0.31
CA LEU A 30 1.62 1.60 0.20
C LEU A 30 2.10 2.55 -0.90
N VAL A 31 2.49 2.00 -2.06
CA VAL A 31 2.96 2.83 -3.18
C VAL A 31 1.80 3.64 -3.75
N CYS A 32 0.74 2.97 -4.20
CA CYS A 32 -0.29 3.59 -5.03
C CYS A 32 -1.17 4.61 -4.30
N LEU A 33 -1.31 4.52 -2.98
CA LEU A 33 -2.05 5.51 -2.19
C LEU A 33 -1.20 6.73 -1.78
N ASN A 34 0.12 6.69 -2.04
CA ASN A 34 1.06 7.75 -1.64
C ASN A 34 1.83 8.36 -2.82
N THR A 35 1.48 7.99 -4.06
CA THR A 35 2.07 8.53 -5.28
C THR A 35 0.99 9.06 -6.22
N ASN A 36 1.32 10.07 -7.03
CA ASN A 36 0.38 10.66 -8.00
C ASN A 36 -0.03 9.70 -9.15
N TRP A 37 0.61 8.54 -9.25
CA TRP A 37 0.29 7.48 -10.21
C TRP A 37 0.66 6.12 -9.59
N CYS A 38 0.04 5.04 -10.04
CA CYS A 38 0.27 3.69 -9.52
C CYS A 38 1.03 2.85 -10.56
N PRO A 39 2.33 2.54 -10.33
CA PRO A 39 3.14 1.69 -11.21
C PRO A 39 2.83 0.20 -11.04
N TYR A 40 3.56 -0.66 -11.76
CA TYR A 40 3.67 -2.07 -11.40
C TYR A 40 4.43 -2.20 -10.08
N VAL A 41 3.81 -2.85 -9.09
CA VAL A 41 4.37 -3.00 -7.75
C VAL A 41 4.38 -4.46 -7.34
N ALA A 42 5.55 -5.08 -7.41
CA ALA A 42 5.74 -6.45 -6.94
C ALA A 42 7.20 -6.68 -6.50
N PHE A 43 7.43 -7.76 -5.77
CA PHE A 43 8.78 -8.27 -5.49
C PHE A 43 9.36 -9.14 -6.63
N ASN A 44 8.65 -9.22 -7.75
CA ASN A 44 9.06 -9.96 -8.93
C ASN A 44 9.20 -9.01 -10.12
N VAL A 45 9.94 -9.43 -11.13
CA VAL A 45 9.98 -8.70 -12.40
C VAL A 45 8.65 -8.85 -13.16
N PRO A 46 8.19 -7.84 -13.92
CA PRO A 46 7.03 -7.96 -14.77
C PRO A 46 7.15 -9.14 -15.76
N PRO A 47 6.06 -9.85 -16.04
CA PRO A 47 6.03 -10.83 -17.12
C PRO A 47 6.43 -10.21 -18.46
N ALA A 48 7.15 -10.95 -19.30
CA ALA A 48 7.51 -10.49 -20.63
C ALA A 48 6.26 -10.08 -21.43
N GLY A 49 6.23 -8.84 -21.92
CA GLY A 49 5.11 -8.30 -22.71
C GLY A 49 4.03 -7.55 -21.89
N GLN A 50 4.18 -7.44 -20.57
CA GLN A 50 3.40 -6.48 -19.77
C GLN A 50 4.19 -5.18 -19.65
N GLU A 51 4.08 -4.32 -20.66
CA GLU A 51 4.59 -2.95 -20.57
C GLU A 51 3.80 -2.21 -19.48
N GLU A 52 4.50 -1.42 -18.65
CA GLU A 52 3.82 -0.57 -17.68
C GLU A 52 2.88 0.39 -18.42
N PRO A 53 1.66 0.65 -17.87
CA PRO A 53 0.78 1.64 -18.47
C PRO A 53 1.52 2.98 -18.57
N PRO A 54 1.43 3.68 -19.71
CA PRO A 54 2.15 4.94 -19.91
C PRO A 54 1.81 5.92 -18.78
N ARG A 55 2.85 6.53 -18.22
CA ARG A 55 2.76 7.52 -17.14
C ARG A 55 1.81 8.65 -17.58
N LYS A 56 0.58 8.66 -17.07
CA LYS A 56 -0.31 9.81 -17.23
C LYS A 56 0.28 10.94 -16.39
N GLN A 57 0.92 11.92 -17.03
CA GLN A 57 1.25 13.17 -16.36
C GLN A 57 -0.08 13.78 -15.90
N SER A 58 -0.29 13.84 -14.58
CA SER A 58 -1.37 14.63 -14.02
C SER A 58 -1.06 16.09 -14.32
N THR A 59 -1.67 16.64 -15.37
CA THR A 59 -1.73 18.09 -15.59
C THR A 59 -2.70 18.65 -14.56
N GLU A 60 -2.23 18.85 -13.34
CA GLU A 60 -2.86 19.83 -12.45
C GLU A 60 -2.23 21.19 -12.79
N LEU A 61 -3.06 22.09 -13.33
CA LEU A 61 -2.81 23.52 -13.51
C LEU A 61 -3.50 24.26 -12.36
#